data_AF-A0A3D4BSQ1-F1
#
_entry.id   AF-A0A3D4BSQ1-F1
#
_cell.length_a   1.000
_cell.length_b   1.000
_cell.length_c   1.000
_cell.angle_alpha   90.00
_cell.angle_beta   90.00
_cell.angle_gamma   90.00
#
_symmetry.space_group_name_H-M   'P 1'
#
loop_
_entity.id
_entity.type
_entity.pdbx_description
1 polymer ?
#
loop_
_entity_poly.entity_id
_entity_poly.type
_entity_poly.pdbx_seq_one_letter_code
_entity_poly.pdbx_strand_id
1 'polypeptide(L)'
;LNHIYCGIIAMFTGALATLYCRPDLKGKIWIGGLLFTLLYFIYFGSILPFYPDYVELYWNLDALSHILILGIPLEELLFAFSFGMLWSSLYEHLYWQRLVKDIKPKLTSYESL
;
A
#
# COMPACT_ATOMS: atom_id res chain seq x y z
N LEU A 1 -5.14 10.43 19.70
CA LEU A 1 -4.84 10.33 18.25
C LEU A 1 -5.66 9.17 17.71
N ASN A 2 -6.32 9.32 16.57
CA ASN A 2 -7.00 8.21 15.93
C ASN A 2 -5.97 7.14 15.50
N HIS A 3 -6.25 5.85 15.74
CA HIS A 3 -5.30 4.76 15.49
C HIS A 3 -4.88 4.65 14.01
N ILE A 4 -5.74 5.13 13.10
CA ILE A 4 -5.46 5.13 11.66
C ILE A 4 -4.21 5.94 11.31
N TYR A 5 -3.98 7.08 11.98
CA TYR A 5 -2.80 7.91 11.72
C TYR A 5 -1.50 7.22 12.16
N CYS A 6 -1.53 6.53 13.31
CA CYS A 6 -0.40 5.72 13.75
C CYS A 6 -0.09 4.60 12.75
N GLY A 7 -1.13 3.93 12.24
CA GLY A 7 -1.00 2.90 11.21
C GLY A 7 -0.39 3.43 9.91
N ILE A 8 -0.93 4.54 9.40
CA ILE A 8 -0.42 5.19 8.18
C ILE A 8 1.05 5.55 8.32
N ILE A 9 1.42 6.26 9.40
CA ILE A 9 2.80 6.69 9.62
C ILE A 9 3.74 5.49 9.76
N ALA A 10 3.36 4.48 10.55
CA ALA A 10 4.19 3.29 10.75
C ALA A 10 4.42 2.52 9.45
N MET A 11 3.37 2.31 8.65
CA MET A 11 3.49 1.56 7.41
C MET A 11 4.18 2.34 6.30
N PHE A 12 3.90 3.64 6.21
CA PHE A 12 4.54 4.51 5.24
C PHE A 12 6.04 4.65 5.53
N THR A 13 6.43 4.88 6.79
CA THR A 13 7.84 4.91 7.18
C THR A 13 8.53 3.56 6.99
N GLY A 14 7.83 2.45 7.27
CA GLY A 14 8.31 1.10 6.97
C GLY A 14 8.58 0.89 5.47
N ALA A 15 7.64 1.29 4.61
CA ALA A 15 7.81 1.21 3.16
C ALA A 15 8.91 2.13 2.62
N LEU A 16 9.10 3.31 3.22
CA LEU A 16 10.23 4.19 2.89
C LEU A 16 11.56 3.58 3.32
N ALA A 17 11.62 2.95 4.49
CA ALA A 17 12.81 2.25 4.96
C ALA A 17 13.18 1.08 4.03
N THR A 18 12.21 0.29 3.57
CA THR A 18 12.47 -0.78 2.59
C THR A 18 12.95 -0.23 1.26
N LEU A 19 12.39 0.90 0.80
CA LEU A 19 12.81 1.58 -0.44
C LEU A 19 14.23 2.16 -0.33
N TYR A 20 14.62 2.67 0.84
CA TYR A 20 15.98 3.16 1.10
C TYR A 20 17.01 2.02 1.16
N CYS A 21 16.68 0.90 1.82
CA CYS A 21 17.56 -0.26 1.90
C CYS A 21 17.66 -1.03 0.58
N ARG A 22 16.58 -1.12 -0.20
CA ARG A 22 16.51 -1.85 -1.47
C ARG A 22 15.76 -1.04 -2.53
N PRO A 23 16.41 -0.04 -3.17
CA PRO A 23 15.80 0.77 -4.23
C PRO A 23 15.43 -0.05 -5.48
N ASP A 24 15.98 -1.26 -5.58
CA ASP A 24 15.67 -2.27 -6.58
C ASP A 24 14.17 -2.63 -6.63
N LEU A 25 13.47 -2.58 -5.48
CA LEU A 25 12.04 -2.92 -5.37
C LEU A 25 11.08 -1.76 -5.61
N LYS A 26 11.57 -0.55 -5.93
CA LYS A 26 10.75 0.67 -6.06
C LYS A 26 9.50 0.46 -6.93
N GLY A 27 9.63 -0.23 -8.06
CA GLY A 27 8.53 -0.45 -8.98
C GLY A 27 7.40 -1.27 -8.35
N LYS A 28 7.76 -2.33 -7.63
CA LYS A 28 6.77 -3.18 -6.94
C LYS A 28 6.06 -2.44 -5.82
N ILE A 29 6.79 -1.64 -5.05
CA ILE A 29 6.23 -0.86 -3.93
C ILE A 29 5.15 0.11 -4.45
N TRP A 30 5.46 0.87 -5.50
CA TRP A 30 4.50 1.81 -6.10
C TRP A 30 3.30 1.10 -6.74
N ILE A 31 3.54 0.02 -7.48
CA ILE A 31 2.47 -0.78 -8.10
C ILE A 31 1.57 -1.42 -7.03
N GLY A 32 2.16 -1.96 -5.96
CA GLY A 32 1.43 -2.56 -4.84
C GLY A 32 0.56 -1.54 -4.11
N GLY A 33 1.11 -0.35 -3.82
CA GLY A 33 0.34 0.77 -3.27
C GLY A 33 -0.84 1.14 -4.16
N LEU A 34 -0.59 1.39 -5.45
CA LEU A 34 -1.63 1.80 -6.39
C LEU A 34 -2.71 0.73 -6.59
N LEU A 35 -2.34 -0.54 -6.75
CA LEU A 35 -3.28 -1.64 -6.93
C LEU A 35 -4.17 -1.82 -5.70
N PHE A 36 -3.60 -1.72 -4.50
CA PHE A 36 -4.37 -1.87 -3.27
C PHE A 36 -5.32 -0.70 -3.04
N THR A 37 -4.89 0.54 -3.33
CA THR A 37 -5.77 1.71 -3.30
C THR A 37 -6.90 1.59 -4.32
N LEU A 38 -6.62 1.12 -5.53
CA LEU A 38 -7.65 0.91 -6.56
C LEU A 38 -8.66 -0.17 -6.12
N LEU A 39 -8.19 -1.27 -5.55
CA LEU A 39 -9.05 -2.32 -5.00
C LEU A 39 -9.97 -1.75 -3.91
N TYR A 40 -9.43 -0.99 -2.97
CA TYR A 40 -10.21 -0.33 -1.92
C TYR A 40 -11.23 0.65 -2.50
N PHE A 41 -10.82 1.45 -3.48
CA PHE A 41 -11.70 2.39 -4.15
C PHE A 41 -12.87 1.70 -4.86
N ILE A 42 -12.62 0.58 -5.55
CA ILE A 42 -13.68 -0.24 -6.18
C ILE A 42 -14.58 -0.87 -5.11
N TYR A 43 -14.00 -1.40 -4.03
CA TYR A 43 -14.75 -2.01 -2.94
C TYR A 43 -15.72 -1.01 -2.31
N PHE A 44 -15.24 0.16 -1.90
CA PHE A 44 -16.10 1.21 -1.36
C PHE A 44 -17.06 1.77 -2.42
N GLY A 45 -16.60 1.98 -3.65
CA GLY A 45 -17.46 2.41 -4.75
C GLY A 45 -18.60 1.42 -5.04
N SER A 46 -18.42 0.14 -4.74
CA SER A 46 -19.49 -0.87 -4.87
C SER A 46 -20.48 -0.87 -3.71
N ILE A 47 -20.08 -0.46 -2.49
CA ILE A 47 -20.94 -0.52 -1.29
C ILE A 47 -21.70 0.79 -1.03
N LEU A 48 -21.07 1.94 -1.29
CA LEU A 48 -21.64 3.27 -1.02
C LEU A 48 -22.97 3.54 -1.73
N PRO A 49 -23.20 3.09 -2.99
CA PRO A 49 -24.50 3.25 -3.64
C PRO A 49 -25.64 2.50 -2.95
N PHE A 50 -25.34 1.42 -2.23
CA PHE A 50 -26.33 0.61 -1.51
C PHE A 50 -26.51 1.10 -0.06
N TYR A 51 -25.43 1.55 0.57
CA TYR A 51 -25.41 2.01 1.97
C TYR A 51 -24.64 3.33 2.07
N PRO A 52 -25.28 4.48 1.76
CA PRO A 52 -24.60 5.78 1.76
C PRO A 52 -24.15 6.19 3.17
N ASP A 53 -24.90 5.81 4.21
CA ASP A 53 -24.60 6.15 5.61
C ASP A 53 -23.53 5.24 6.23
N TYR A 54 -23.00 4.27 5.48
CA TYR A 54 -22.03 3.30 5.99
C TYR A 54 -20.79 3.98 6.61
N VAL A 55 -20.31 5.04 5.97
CA VAL A 55 -19.12 5.77 6.42
C VAL A 55 -19.42 6.60 7.66
N GLU A 56 -20.56 7.30 7.71
CA GLU A 56 -20.94 8.08 8.90
C GLU A 56 -21.24 7.20 10.12
N LEU A 57 -21.74 5.99 9.91
CA LEU A 57 -22.11 5.07 10.99
C LEU A 57 -20.91 4.33 11.59
N TYR A 58 -19.92 3.95 10.77
CA TYR A 58 -18.78 3.13 11.20
C TYR A 58 -17.48 3.92 11.38
N TRP A 59 -17.29 5.03 10.68
CA TRP A 59 -16.10 5.87 10.88
C TRP A 59 -16.42 7.00 11.87
N ASN A 60 -15.52 7.18 12.83
CA ASN A 60 -15.57 8.34 13.72
C ASN A 60 -15.03 9.58 12.98
N LEU A 61 -15.92 10.24 12.24
CA LEU A 61 -15.60 11.42 11.42
C LEU A 61 -15.07 12.57 12.27
N ASP A 62 -15.59 12.77 13.49
CA ASP A 62 -15.14 13.80 14.44
C ASP A 62 -13.64 13.75 14.75
N ALA A 63 -13.07 12.55 14.73
CA ALA A 63 -11.65 12.33 14.96
C ALA A 63 -10.83 12.21 13.66
N LEU A 64 -11.46 12.37 12.50
CA LEU A 64 -10.89 12.40 11.15
C LEU A 64 -10.94 13.82 10.55
N SER A 65 -10.27 14.04 9.42
CA SER A 65 -10.27 15.36 8.74
C SER A 65 -11.58 15.76 8.08
N HIS A 66 -12.60 14.89 8.07
CA HIS A 66 -13.86 15.04 7.33
C HIS A 66 -13.71 15.21 5.80
N ILE A 67 -12.52 14.93 5.26
CA ILE A 67 -12.29 15.01 3.81
C ILE A 67 -12.75 13.70 3.17
N LEU A 68 -13.87 13.77 2.46
CA LEU A 68 -14.49 12.64 1.76
C LEU A 68 -14.24 12.76 0.25
N ILE A 69 -13.59 11.76 -0.34
CA ILE A 69 -13.43 11.62 -1.79
C ILE A 69 -14.44 10.58 -2.27
N LEU A 70 -15.47 11.03 -2.98
CA LEU A 70 -16.57 10.16 -3.45
C LEU A 70 -17.24 9.36 -2.31
N GLY A 71 -17.34 9.98 -1.12
CA GLY A 71 -17.87 9.37 0.10
C GLY A 71 -16.87 8.50 0.87
N ILE A 72 -15.64 8.35 0.40
CA ILE A 72 -14.59 7.58 1.07
C ILE A 72 -13.66 8.53 1.84
N PRO A 73 -13.38 8.30 3.13
CA PRO A 73 -12.45 9.14 3.88
C PRO A 73 -11.04 9.08 3.29
N LEU A 74 -10.40 10.24 3.13
CA LEU A 74 -9.05 10.36 2.56
C LEU A 74 -8.03 9.53 3.34
N GLU A 75 -8.12 9.51 4.66
CA GLU A 75 -7.24 8.75 5.54
C GLU A 75 -7.29 7.25 5.25
N GLU A 76 -8.45 6.72 4.85
CA GLU A 76 -8.61 5.31 4.50
C GLU A 76 -7.88 4.98 3.19
N LEU A 77 -7.94 5.89 2.21
CA LEU A 77 -7.20 5.74 0.97
C LEU A 77 -5.69 5.82 1.20
N LEU A 78 -5.24 6.72 2.10
CA LEU A 78 -3.84 6.82 2.50
C LEU A 78 -3.36 5.58 3.28
N PHE A 79 -4.23 5.02 4.12
CA PHE A 79 -3.99 3.77 4.81
C PHE A 79 -3.84 2.61 3.82
N ALA A 80 -4.79 2.46 2.90
CA ALA A 80 -4.75 1.45 1.85
C ALA A 80 -3.48 1.57 1.00
N PHE A 81 -3.11 2.80 0.62
CA PHE A 81 -1.90 3.06 -0.16
C PHE A 81 -0.63 2.65 0.60
N SER A 82 -0.49 3.11 1.84
CA SER A 82 0.68 2.82 2.69
C SER A 82 0.80 1.34 3.02
N PHE A 83 -0.34 0.67 3.27
CA PHE A 83 -0.41 -0.77 3.46
C PHE A 83 0.04 -1.52 2.20
N GLY A 84 -0.48 -1.15 1.02
CA GLY A 84 -0.09 -1.77 -0.25
C GLY A 84 1.40 -1.62 -0.57
N MET A 85 1.99 -0.45 -0.27
CA MET A 85 3.43 -0.22 -0.40
C MET A 85 4.26 -1.13 0.51
N LEU A 86 3.88 -1.22 1.79
CA LEU A 86 4.60 -2.05 2.76
C LEU A 86 4.44 -3.54 2.40
N TRP A 87 3.20 -3.99 2.21
CA TRP A 87 2.88 -5.41 2.01
C TRP A 87 3.57 -6.00 0.78
N SER A 88 3.64 -5.23 -0.32
CA SER A 88 4.28 -5.66 -1.56
C SER A 88 5.80 -5.77 -1.51
N SER A 89 6.45 -5.22 -0.47
CA SER A 89 7.91 -5.29 -0.28
C SER A 89 8.35 -6.05 0.96
N LEU A 90 7.42 -6.31 1.89
CA LEU A 90 7.72 -6.92 3.18
C LEU A 90 8.38 -8.29 3.04
N TYR A 91 7.87 -9.14 2.13
CA TYR A 91 8.40 -10.49 1.93
C TYR A 91 9.86 -10.46 1.45
N GLU A 92 10.16 -9.71 0.39
CA GLU A 92 11.50 -9.61 -0.15
C GLU A 92 12.48 -8.91 0.80
N HIS A 93 11.99 -8.02 1.66
CA HIS A 93 12.81 -7.36 2.67
C HIS A 93 13.16 -8.31 3.82
N LEU A 94 12.17 -9.03 4.37
CA LEU A 94 12.37 -9.94 5.51
C LEU A 94 13.23 -11.15 5.17
N TYR A 95 13.01 -11.76 3.99
CA TYR A 95 13.71 -12.99 3.59
C TYR A 95 14.94 -12.74 2.70
N TRP A 96 15.28 -11.47 2.47
CA TRP A 96 16.37 -11.01 1.61
C TRP A 96 16.40 -11.67 0.22
N GLN A 97 15.22 -12.01 -0.31
CA GLN A 97 15.10 -12.71 -1.59
C GLN A 97 15.29 -11.74 -2.76
N ARG A 98 15.98 -12.20 -3.81
CA ARG A 98 16.14 -11.45 -5.07
C ARG A 98 15.02 -11.81 -6.04
N LEU A 99 14.69 -10.89 -6.93
CA LEU A 99 13.73 -11.20 -7.98
C LEU A 99 14.37 -12.17 -8.97
N VAL A 100 13.60 -13.15 -9.44
CA VAL A 100 14.07 -14.12 -10.46
C VAL A 100 14.59 -13.39 -11.71
N LYS A 101 14.02 -12.22 -12.02
CA LYS A 101 14.46 -11.35 -13.11
C LYS A 101 15.90 -10.84 -12.93
N ASP A 102 16.38 -10.67 -11.70
CA ASP A 102 17.76 -10.21 -11.43
C ASP A 102 18.76 -11.37 -11.49
N ILE A 103 18.29 -12.60 -11.30
CA ILE A 103 19.12 -13.81 -11.31
C ILE A 103 19.40 -14.26 -12.75
N LYS A 104 18.38 -14.24 -13.62
CA LYS A 104 18.51 -14.61 -15.05
C LYS A 104 19.66 -13.94 -15.80
N PRO A 105 19.83 -12.60 -15.80
CA PRO A 105 20.91 -11.95 -16.54
C PRO A 105 22.30 -12.36 -16.05
N LYS A 106 22.43 -12.77 -14.78
CA LYS A 106 23.70 -13.22 -14.23
C LYS A 106 24.04 -14.65 -14.67
N LEU A 107 23.06 -15.55 -14.75
CA LEU A 107 23.26 -16.94 -15.19
C LEU A 107 23.61 -17.05 -16.68
N THR A 108 22.97 -16.25 -17.54
CA THR A 108 23.28 -16.22 -18.98
C THR A 108 24.74 -15.80 -19.26
N SER A 109 25.37 -15.04 -18.36
CA SER A 109 26.78 -14.67 -18.48
C SER A 109 27.76 -15.77 -18.06
N TYR A 110 27.33 -16.76 -17.27
CA TYR A 110 28.16 -17.90 -16.85
C TYR A 110 28.04 -19.09 -17.80
N GLU A 111 26.91 -19.25 -18.49
CA GLU A 111 26.74 -20.30 -19.53
C GLU A 111 27.46 -19.99 -20.85
N SER A 112 27.98 -18.77 -21.02
CA SER A 112 28.74 -18.33 -22.19
C SER A 112 30.26 -18.45 -22.06
N LEU A 113 30.77 -19.14 -21.03
CA LEU A 113 32.19 -19.47 -20.78
C LEU A 113 32.38 -20.98 -20.78
#